data_AF-A0A8J3IY35-F1
#
_entry.id   AF-A0A8J3IY35-F1
#
_cell.length_a   1.000
_cell.length_b   1.000
_cell.length_c   1.000
_cell.angle_alpha   90.00
_cell.angle_beta   90.00
_cell.angle_gamma   90.00
#
_symmetry.space_group_name_H-M   'P 1'
#
loop_
_entity.id
_entity.type
_entity.pdbx_description
1 polymer ?
#
loop_
_entity_poly.entity_id
_entity_poly.type
_entity_poly.pdbx_seq_one_letter_code
_entity_poly.pdbx_strand_id
1 'polypeptide(L)'
;MKIVRANIEATIDDPSPLLYTQEKTAEADDMANAEHMGIIQQGVKAWNEWREKHPEATPDLSFANLNGAHLSFVNFDNTNLSFADLSFAVLSDASLRNADFTDALLNQANLNDANLNNAHLNGANLSRATFNQATLSFANLSFIKFENADLSSANLSNVDLSNANFYNTNLIDATLSGANFANARVARTIFGDVDLREAKGLESIKHEGPSTIGIDTLMRSKGDIPASFLKGAGVSDELIEYAKSLVGRAIEYYTCFISYSSQDHAFVKRLHADLQNEGVRCWFAPEDMKIGDKIRRSIDESIRLYDKLLLVLSEYSIFSQWVEHEVEMALAKERNTKHTVLFPIRVDNAILVMNQDGWPAEVCHTRNIGNFEHWKNHDHYQNSFQRLLRDLQSGKTSKGE
;
A
#
# COMPACT_ATOMS: atom_id res chain seq x y z
N MET A 1 15.74 17.67 57.18
CA MET A 1 14.98 17.48 58.43
C MET A 1 13.68 18.27 58.37
N LYS A 2 12.59 17.65 57.90
CA LYS A 2 11.19 17.82 58.34
C LYS A 2 10.33 16.93 57.43
N ILE A 3 9.97 15.79 58.01
CA ILE A 3 9.08 14.77 57.44
C ILE A 3 7.66 15.19 57.84
N VAL A 4 6.75 15.30 56.88
CA VAL A 4 5.30 15.32 57.14
C VAL A 4 4.75 14.03 56.58
N ARG A 5 4.39 13.11 57.48
CA ARG A 5 3.65 11.87 57.18
C ARG A 5 2.17 12.23 57.07
N ALA A 6 1.53 11.86 55.97
CA ALA A 6 0.09 11.73 55.90
C ALA A 6 -0.23 10.27 55.55
N ASN A 7 -0.97 9.62 56.44
CA ASN A 7 -1.51 8.27 56.30
C ASN A 7 -2.55 8.24 55.17
N ILE A 8 -2.50 7.21 54.33
CA ILE A 8 -3.60 6.84 53.43
C ILE A 8 -3.99 5.40 53.79
N GLU A 9 -5.19 5.26 54.33
CA GLU A 9 -5.88 3.97 54.51
C GLU A 9 -6.27 3.42 53.14
N ALA A 10 -6.03 2.12 52.96
CA ALA A 10 -6.30 1.39 51.73
C ALA A 10 -7.77 0.90 51.70
N THR A 11 -8.45 1.12 50.58
CA THR A 11 -9.61 0.33 50.15
C THR A 11 -9.36 -0.20 48.75
N ILE A 12 -9.53 -1.51 48.63
CA ILE A 12 -9.25 -2.38 47.49
C ILE A 12 -10.50 -2.44 46.58
N ASP A 13 -10.30 -2.21 45.28
CA ASP A 13 -10.99 -2.79 44.09
C ASP A 13 -11.21 -1.76 42.97
N ASP A 14 -10.17 -1.59 42.13
CA ASP A 14 -10.30 -1.19 40.72
C ASP A 14 -9.07 -1.70 39.95
N PRO A 15 -9.19 -2.61 38.98
CA PRO A 15 -8.05 -3.06 38.17
C PRO A 15 -7.80 -2.05 37.04
N SER A 16 -7.37 -0.85 37.40
CA SER A 16 -6.78 0.11 36.47
C SER A 16 -5.28 -0.24 36.27
N PRO A 17 -4.76 -0.35 35.03
CA PRO A 17 -3.35 -0.67 34.79
C PRO A 17 -2.50 0.59 35.02
N LEU A 18 -1.99 0.75 36.24
CA LEU A 18 -0.92 1.72 36.53
C LEU A 18 0.46 1.06 36.45
N LEU A 19 1.40 1.88 35.95
CA LEU A 19 2.86 1.79 36.01
C LEU A 19 3.58 1.09 34.85
N TYR A 20 3.76 1.85 33.77
CA TYR A 20 5.07 1.99 33.14
C TYR A 20 5.32 3.47 32.84
N THR A 21 5.67 4.23 33.87
CA THR A 21 6.35 5.53 33.74
C THR A 21 7.55 5.50 34.68
N GLN A 22 8.59 4.76 34.28
CA GLN A 22 9.94 5.14 34.67
C GLN A 22 10.42 6.08 33.57
N GLU A 23 10.30 7.39 33.80
CA GLU A 23 11.06 8.39 33.05
C GLU A 23 12.54 8.13 33.36
N LYS A 24 13.19 7.38 32.47
CA LYS A 24 14.65 7.29 32.45
C LYS A 24 15.15 8.64 31.93
N THR A 25 15.54 9.53 32.83
CA THR A 25 16.23 10.76 32.46
C THR A 25 17.59 10.38 31.87
N ALA A 26 17.79 10.59 30.56
CA ALA A 26 19.06 10.37 29.88
C ALA A 26 20.20 11.15 30.55
N GLU A 27 21.35 10.50 30.75
CA GLU A 27 22.58 11.16 31.17
C GLU A 27 23.19 11.95 29.99
N ALA A 28 24.13 12.87 30.24
CA ALA A 28 24.71 13.70 29.16
C ALA A 28 25.45 12.88 28.07
N ASP A 29 25.90 11.68 28.41
CA ASP A 29 26.52 10.71 27.48
C ASP A 29 25.49 9.88 26.70
N ASP A 30 24.20 9.96 27.06
CA ASP A 30 23.08 9.34 26.33
C ASP A 30 22.43 10.33 25.33
N MET A 31 22.92 11.56 25.18
CA MET A 31 22.28 12.58 24.35
C MET A 31 22.80 12.59 22.90
N ALA A 32 21.97 13.08 21.99
CA ALA A 32 22.34 13.37 20.60
C ALA A 32 23.68 14.11 20.52
N ASN A 33 24.52 13.70 19.58
CA ASN A 33 25.79 14.36 19.34
C ASN A 33 25.55 15.82 18.92
N ALA A 34 26.20 16.75 19.62
CA ALA A 34 25.98 18.18 19.43
C ALA A 34 26.37 18.69 18.03
N GLU A 35 27.37 18.09 17.38
CA GLU A 35 27.76 18.43 16.01
C GLU A 35 26.68 18.00 15.02
N HIS A 36 26.20 16.75 15.13
CA HIS A 36 25.10 16.26 14.29
C HIS A 36 23.83 17.08 14.49
N MET A 37 23.49 17.42 15.73
CA MET A 37 22.37 18.32 16.03
C MET A 37 22.57 19.70 15.39
N GLY A 38 23.77 20.27 15.47
CA GLY A 38 24.08 21.55 14.85
C GLY A 38 23.97 21.53 13.32
N ILE A 39 24.28 20.41 12.68
CA ILE A 39 24.15 20.25 11.22
C ILE A 39 22.67 20.13 10.83
N ILE A 40 21.88 19.26 11.48
CA ILE A 40 20.48 19.08 11.10
C ILE A 40 19.63 20.33 11.37
N GLN A 41 19.99 21.12 12.38
CA GLN A 41 19.35 22.41 12.67
C GLN A 41 19.58 23.47 11.58
N GLN A 42 20.61 23.31 10.74
CA GLN A 42 20.81 24.14 9.54
C GLN A 42 19.88 23.74 8.38
N GLY A 43 19.14 22.64 8.53
CA GLY A 43 18.14 22.14 7.59
C GLY A 43 18.60 20.93 6.79
N VAL A 44 17.63 20.28 6.14
CA VAL A 44 17.84 19.03 5.36
C VAL A 44 18.94 19.16 4.32
N LYS A 45 19.05 20.31 3.64
CA LYS A 45 20.10 20.52 2.63
C LYS A 45 21.50 20.44 3.23
N ALA A 46 21.74 21.12 4.35
CA ALA A 46 23.04 21.10 5.02
C ALA A 46 23.38 19.70 5.53
N TRP A 47 22.39 18.99 6.08
CA TRP A 47 22.53 17.60 6.49
C TRP A 47 22.89 16.67 5.33
N ASN A 48 22.15 16.75 4.23
CA ASN A 48 22.39 15.90 3.07
C ASN A 48 23.76 16.19 2.42
N GLU A 49 24.17 17.46 2.31
CA GLU A 49 25.53 17.83 1.85
C GLU A 49 26.63 17.30 2.79
N TRP A 50 26.38 17.27 4.10
CA TRP A 50 27.29 16.66 5.04
C TRP A 50 27.35 15.13 4.87
N ARG A 51 26.21 14.47 4.66
CA ARG A 51 26.13 13.03 4.39
C ARG A 51 26.85 12.61 3.11
N GLU A 52 26.77 13.43 2.05
CA GLU A 52 27.52 13.17 0.81
C GLU A 52 29.03 13.18 1.04
N LYS A 53 29.52 14.03 1.95
CA LYS A 53 30.94 14.11 2.31
C LYS A 53 31.36 13.03 3.32
N HIS A 54 30.41 12.45 4.04
CA HIS A 54 30.64 11.46 5.09
C HIS A 54 29.72 10.24 4.91
N PRO A 55 29.86 9.47 3.81
CA PRO A 55 28.95 8.37 3.49
C PRO A 55 29.01 7.22 4.51
N GLU A 56 30.16 7.01 5.15
CA GLU A 56 30.40 5.96 6.15
C GLU A 56 30.05 6.40 7.59
N ALA A 57 29.60 7.64 7.78
CA ALA A 57 29.22 8.11 9.11
C ALA A 57 27.97 7.36 9.61
N THR A 58 27.96 7.06 10.90
CA THR A 58 26.80 6.58 11.65
C THR A 58 26.37 7.70 12.61
N PRO A 59 25.55 8.67 12.16
CA PRO A 59 25.28 9.85 12.95
C PRO A 59 24.41 9.49 14.15
N ASP A 60 24.64 10.20 15.24
CA ASP A 60 23.91 10.04 16.49
C ASP A 60 23.02 11.25 16.74
N LEU A 61 21.71 11.00 16.64
CA LEU A 61 20.60 11.88 16.97
C LEU A 61 19.68 11.23 18.01
N SER A 62 20.21 10.33 18.85
CA SER A 62 19.43 9.70 19.93
C SER A 62 18.94 10.76 20.92
N PHE A 63 17.72 10.58 21.45
CA PHE A 63 17.05 11.56 22.32
C PHE A 63 16.89 12.98 21.71
N ALA A 64 17.13 13.16 20.41
CA ALA A 64 16.96 14.45 19.76
C ALA A 64 15.49 14.88 19.80
N ASN A 65 15.25 16.18 20.02
CA ASN A 65 13.95 16.77 19.80
C ASN A 65 13.87 17.31 18.36
N LEU A 66 13.14 16.60 17.52
CA LEU A 66 12.84 16.90 16.13
C LEU A 66 11.30 16.99 15.91
N ASN A 67 10.57 17.32 16.98
CA ASN A 67 9.12 17.44 16.97
C ASN A 67 8.67 18.47 15.93
N GLY A 68 7.77 18.08 15.04
CA GLY A 68 7.25 18.94 13.98
C GLY A 68 8.26 19.36 12.92
N ALA A 69 9.46 18.76 12.89
CA ALA A 69 10.51 19.15 11.96
C ALA A 69 10.13 18.84 10.50
N HIS A 70 10.49 19.75 9.59
CA HIS A 70 10.36 19.55 8.15
C HIS A 70 11.60 18.82 7.62
N LEU A 71 11.48 17.51 7.48
CA LEU A 71 12.56 16.57 7.17
C LEU A 71 12.32 15.79 5.87
N SER A 72 11.50 16.33 4.96
CA SER A 72 11.26 15.69 3.65
C SER A 72 12.58 15.55 2.89
N PHE A 73 12.78 14.40 2.24
CA PHE A 73 14.01 14.04 1.51
C PHE A 73 15.30 13.98 2.36
N VAL A 74 15.21 13.93 3.69
CA VAL A 74 16.40 13.80 4.54
C VAL A 74 17.06 12.43 4.37
N ASN A 75 18.40 12.40 4.37
CA ASN A 75 19.17 11.16 4.40
C ASN A 75 19.60 10.82 5.84
N PHE A 76 18.78 10.06 6.56
CA PHE A 76 19.13 9.48 7.85
C PHE A 76 19.52 8.00 7.79
N ASP A 77 20.06 7.53 6.66
CA ASP A 77 20.56 6.15 6.58
C ASP A 77 21.60 5.87 7.67
N ASN A 78 21.47 4.74 8.37
CA ASN A 78 22.36 4.32 9.47
C ASN A 78 22.46 5.33 10.64
N THR A 79 21.50 6.25 10.77
CA THR A 79 21.46 7.21 11.89
C THR A 79 20.83 6.56 13.12
N ASN A 80 21.43 6.77 14.28
CA ASN A 80 20.82 6.48 15.58
C ASN A 80 19.82 7.59 15.93
N LEU A 81 18.53 7.27 15.94
CA LEU A 81 17.39 8.10 16.34
C LEU A 81 16.64 7.47 17.52
N SER A 82 17.28 6.56 18.26
CA SER A 82 16.65 5.90 19.41
C SER A 82 16.21 6.93 20.43
N PHE A 83 15.02 6.74 21.01
CA PHE A 83 14.41 7.67 21.96
C PHE A 83 14.18 9.12 21.45
N ALA A 84 14.40 9.42 20.17
CA ALA A 84 14.17 10.74 19.62
C ALA A 84 12.66 11.08 19.60
N ASP A 85 12.33 12.35 19.78
CA ASP A 85 10.98 12.86 19.54
C ASP A 85 10.88 13.43 18.12
N LEU A 86 10.27 12.66 17.23
CA LEU A 86 9.91 13.00 15.85
C LEU A 86 8.39 13.11 15.68
N SER A 87 7.66 13.29 16.78
CA SER A 87 6.20 13.48 16.71
C SER A 87 5.89 14.64 15.77
N PHE A 88 4.86 14.49 14.93
CA PHE A 88 4.45 15.48 13.93
C PHE A 88 5.51 15.83 12.85
N ALA A 89 6.67 15.17 12.81
CA ALA A 89 7.69 15.45 11.81
C ALA A 89 7.19 15.07 10.39
N VAL A 90 7.65 15.82 9.39
CA VAL A 90 7.40 15.52 7.97
C VAL A 90 8.64 14.83 7.42
N LEU A 91 8.59 13.51 7.25
CA LEU A 91 9.65 12.63 6.78
C LEU A 91 9.32 12.03 5.39
N SER A 92 8.47 12.71 4.61
CA SER A 92 8.09 12.20 3.29
C SER A 92 9.31 12.08 2.39
N ASP A 93 9.40 11.00 1.62
CA ASP A 93 10.53 10.71 0.73
C ASP A 93 11.91 10.61 1.44
N ALA A 94 11.95 10.48 2.78
CA ALA A 94 13.20 10.36 3.51
C ALA A 94 13.89 9.01 3.26
N SER A 95 15.22 9.01 3.25
CA SER A 95 16.03 7.79 3.28
C SER A 95 16.38 7.47 4.74
N LEU A 96 15.83 6.39 5.26
CA LEU A 96 15.90 5.96 6.67
C LEU A 96 16.42 4.50 6.77
N ARG A 97 17.23 4.05 5.80
CA ARG A 97 17.67 2.65 5.72
C ARG A 97 18.59 2.33 6.89
N ASN A 98 18.36 1.18 7.54
CA ASN A 98 19.10 0.74 8.72
C ASN A 98 19.13 1.77 9.89
N ALA A 99 18.25 2.78 9.88
CA ALA A 99 18.17 3.74 10.97
C ALA A 99 17.60 3.06 12.23
N ASP A 100 18.06 3.50 13.40
CA ASP A 100 17.58 3.00 14.69
C ASP A 100 16.59 4.00 15.29
N PHE A 101 15.32 3.65 15.34
CA PHE A 101 14.23 4.37 16.00
C PHE A 101 13.71 3.61 17.24
N THR A 102 14.53 2.75 17.85
CA THR A 102 14.15 2.03 19.07
C THR A 102 13.57 3.00 20.09
N ASP A 103 12.34 2.72 20.54
CA ASP A 103 11.60 3.53 21.51
C ASP A 103 11.43 5.02 21.14
N ALA A 104 11.58 5.40 19.86
CA ALA A 104 11.36 6.76 19.40
C ALA A 104 9.86 7.13 19.38
N LEU A 105 9.56 8.43 19.53
CA LEU A 105 8.22 8.98 19.39
C LEU A 105 8.03 9.50 17.97
N LEU A 106 7.13 8.90 17.21
CA LEU A 106 6.82 9.25 15.82
C LEU A 106 5.31 9.44 15.64
N ASN A 107 4.57 9.70 16.71
CA ASN A 107 3.12 9.85 16.64
C ASN A 107 2.75 11.01 15.72
N GLN A 108 1.82 10.76 14.80
CA GLN A 108 1.39 11.71 13.76
C GLN A 108 2.50 12.18 12.80
N ALA A 109 3.63 11.48 12.72
CA ALA A 109 4.64 11.73 11.70
C ALA A 109 4.13 11.35 10.30
N ASN A 110 4.57 12.07 9.28
CA ASN A 110 4.31 11.72 7.88
C ASN A 110 5.55 11.02 7.30
N LEU A 111 5.44 9.71 7.07
CA LEU A 111 6.46 8.82 6.51
C LEU A 111 6.08 8.31 5.11
N ASN A 112 5.17 9.00 4.42
CA ASN A 112 4.77 8.61 3.07
C ASN A 112 5.99 8.56 2.14
N ASP A 113 6.04 7.54 1.29
CA ASP A 113 7.12 7.31 0.31
C ASP A 113 8.54 7.17 0.92
N ALA A 114 8.67 7.11 2.26
CA ALA A 114 9.95 6.96 2.92
C ALA A 114 10.54 5.54 2.76
N ASN A 115 11.87 5.44 2.81
CA ASN A 115 12.59 4.17 2.73
C ASN A 115 13.15 3.78 4.10
N LEU A 116 12.45 2.90 4.80
CA LEU A 116 12.80 2.32 6.11
C LEU A 116 13.29 0.86 6.00
N ASN A 117 13.81 0.43 4.84
CA ASN A 117 14.31 -0.93 4.71
C ASN A 117 15.37 -1.25 5.77
N ASN A 118 15.21 -2.39 6.44
CA ASN A 118 16.04 -2.86 7.57
C ASN A 118 16.12 -1.90 8.78
N ALA A 119 15.24 -0.90 8.89
CA ALA A 119 15.23 -0.01 10.04
C ALA A 119 14.79 -0.76 11.32
N HIS A 120 15.29 -0.32 12.48
CA HIS A 120 14.90 -0.85 13.78
C HIS A 120 13.90 0.11 14.41
N LEU A 121 12.64 -0.29 14.58
CA LEU A 121 11.60 0.53 15.21
C LEU A 121 10.92 -0.21 16.37
N ASN A 122 11.61 -1.16 16.99
CA ASN A 122 11.05 -1.91 18.11
C ASN A 122 10.66 -0.96 19.26
N GLY A 123 9.42 -1.09 19.72
CA GLY A 123 8.86 -0.26 20.79
C GLY A 123 8.49 1.18 20.39
N ALA A 124 8.78 1.62 19.16
CA ALA A 124 8.46 2.96 18.71
C ALA A 124 6.94 3.27 18.73
N ASN A 125 6.60 4.53 18.93
CA ASN A 125 5.21 4.99 18.89
C ASN A 125 4.88 5.62 17.53
N LEU A 126 4.12 4.91 16.70
CA LEU A 126 3.66 5.35 15.38
C LEU A 126 2.16 5.60 15.33
N SER A 127 1.52 5.82 16.48
CA SER A 127 0.09 6.07 16.53
C SER A 127 -0.26 7.28 15.65
N ARG A 128 -1.23 7.10 14.76
CA ARG A 128 -1.70 8.11 13.78
C ARG A 128 -0.66 8.56 12.74
N ALA A 129 0.48 7.89 12.60
CA ALA A 129 1.42 8.17 11.52
C ALA A 129 0.90 7.68 10.16
N THR A 130 1.40 8.28 9.07
CA THR A 130 1.07 7.87 7.70
C THR A 130 2.29 7.28 7.00
N PHE A 131 2.10 6.15 6.31
CA PHE A 131 3.14 5.34 5.66
C PHE A 131 2.77 5.01 4.22
N ASN A 132 1.96 5.85 3.57
CA ASN A 132 1.42 5.52 2.27
C ASN A 132 2.59 5.31 1.30
N GLN A 133 2.67 4.11 0.70
CA GLN A 133 3.75 3.69 -0.20
C GLN A 133 5.17 3.65 0.41
N ALA A 134 5.29 3.73 1.73
CA ALA A 134 6.58 3.57 2.40
C ALA A 134 7.14 2.14 2.19
N THR A 135 8.46 2.03 2.15
CA THR A 135 9.16 0.74 2.03
C THR A 135 9.80 0.38 3.36
N LEU A 136 9.34 -0.70 4.00
CA LEU A 136 9.82 -1.15 5.31
C LEU A 136 10.36 -2.57 5.26
N SER A 137 10.79 -3.06 4.10
CA SER A 137 11.16 -4.48 3.94
C SER A 137 12.26 -4.86 4.93
N PHE A 138 12.10 -6.00 5.60
CA PHE A 138 13.02 -6.51 6.63
C PHE A 138 13.19 -5.62 7.88
N ALA A 139 12.36 -4.60 8.08
CA ALA A 139 12.40 -3.80 9.31
C ALA A 139 11.99 -4.63 10.55
N ASN A 140 12.54 -4.26 11.70
CA ASN A 140 12.09 -4.78 12.99
C ASN A 140 11.05 -3.80 13.57
N LEU A 141 9.78 -4.20 13.55
CA LEU A 141 8.65 -3.44 14.08
C LEU A 141 8.00 -4.18 15.25
N SER A 142 8.76 -5.01 15.96
CA SER A 142 8.24 -5.74 17.12
C SER A 142 7.80 -4.76 18.22
N PHE A 143 6.69 -5.08 18.91
CA PHE A 143 6.10 -4.23 19.98
C PHE A 143 5.69 -2.81 19.56
N ILE A 144 5.63 -2.52 18.26
CA ILE A 144 5.32 -1.19 17.76
C ILE A 144 3.83 -0.82 17.98
N LYS A 145 3.55 0.48 18.12
CA LYS A 145 2.18 1.00 18.26
C LYS A 145 1.74 1.66 16.95
N PHE A 146 0.84 1.02 16.21
CA PHE A 146 0.24 1.52 14.96
C PHE A 146 -1.18 2.04 15.15
N GLU A 147 -1.57 2.44 16.35
CA GLU A 147 -2.97 2.78 16.64
C GLU A 147 -3.44 3.94 15.75
N ASN A 148 -4.49 3.73 14.95
CA ASN A 148 -5.00 4.69 13.99
C ASN A 148 -4.00 5.12 12.89
N ALA A 149 -2.95 4.33 12.63
CA ALA A 149 -2.00 4.61 11.55
C ALA A 149 -2.58 4.23 10.18
N ASP A 150 -2.07 4.87 9.14
CA ASP A 150 -2.35 4.52 7.74
C ASP A 150 -1.11 3.86 7.13
N LEU A 151 -1.17 2.55 6.90
CA LEU A 151 -0.15 1.73 6.25
C LEU A 151 -0.60 1.29 4.84
N SER A 152 -1.54 2.02 4.23
CA SER A 152 -2.03 1.66 2.91
C SER A 152 -0.92 1.66 1.86
N SER A 153 -0.91 0.63 1.02
CA SER A 153 0.11 0.40 -0.02
C SER A 153 1.56 0.33 0.51
N ALA A 154 1.78 0.20 1.82
CA ALA A 154 3.13 0.06 2.38
C ALA A 154 3.72 -1.32 2.05
N ASN A 155 5.02 -1.36 1.76
CA ASN A 155 5.73 -2.62 1.61
C ASN A 155 6.26 -3.11 2.97
N LEU A 156 5.56 -4.09 3.55
CA LEU A 156 5.88 -4.73 4.83
C LEU A 156 6.45 -6.15 4.63
N SER A 157 7.08 -6.42 3.49
CA SER A 157 7.64 -7.74 3.19
C SER A 157 8.73 -8.14 4.19
N ASN A 158 8.63 -9.36 4.72
CA ASN A 158 9.58 -9.94 5.68
C ASN A 158 9.82 -9.10 6.94
N VAL A 159 8.86 -8.26 7.32
CA VAL A 159 8.92 -7.44 8.54
C VAL A 159 8.57 -8.27 9.77
N ASP A 160 9.26 -8.01 10.89
CA ASP A 160 8.82 -8.52 12.18
C ASP A 160 7.77 -7.59 12.80
N LEU A 161 6.50 -7.99 12.77
CA LEU A 161 5.36 -7.29 13.38
C LEU A 161 4.93 -7.96 14.69
N SER A 162 5.80 -8.79 15.29
CA SER A 162 5.42 -9.55 16.47
C SER A 162 5.09 -8.63 17.64
N ASN A 163 3.99 -8.94 18.35
CA ASN A 163 3.48 -8.15 19.47
C ASN A 163 3.06 -6.70 19.12
N ALA A 164 3.00 -6.32 17.84
CA ALA A 164 2.57 -4.99 17.41
C ALA A 164 1.08 -4.74 17.72
N ASN A 165 0.71 -3.47 17.93
CA ASN A 165 -0.68 -3.04 18.12
C ASN A 165 -1.25 -2.36 16.87
N PHE A 166 -2.24 -2.98 16.23
CA PHE A 166 -2.91 -2.52 15.01
C PHE A 166 -4.33 -1.98 15.24
N TYR A 167 -4.64 -1.48 16.44
CA TYR A 167 -5.96 -0.93 16.72
C TYR A 167 -6.33 0.18 15.73
N ASN A 168 -7.42 0.01 14.99
CA ASN A 168 -7.92 0.95 13.99
C ASN A 168 -6.90 1.32 12.88
N THR A 169 -6.03 0.38 12.51
CA THR A 169 -5.01 0.58 11.47
C THR A 169 -5.52 0.20 10.08
N ASN A 170 -5.15 0.98 9.06
CA ASN A 170 -5.45 0.69 7.67
C ASN A 170 -4.28 -0.07 7.01
N LEU A 171 -4.51 -1.29 6.52
CA LEU A 171 -3.54 -2.10 5.77
C LEU A 171 -3.97 -2.34 4.32
N ILE A 172 -4.88 -1.50 3.77
CA ILE A 172 -5.36 -1.68 2.40
C ILE A 172 -4.18 -1.71 1.42
N ASP A 173 -4.10 -2.73 0.54
CA ASP A 173 -3.07 -2.88 -0.50
C ASP A 173 -1.62 -3.01 0.03
N ALA A 174 -1.45 -3.25 1.35
CA ALA A 174 -0.12 -3.46 1.91
C ALA A 174 0.48 -4.81 1.44
N THR A 175 1.78 -4.83 1.16
CA THR A 175 2.49 -6.08 0.84
C THR A 175 2.92 -6.78 2.13
N LEU A 176 2.34 -7.96 2.42
CA LEU A 176 2.53 -8.69 3.69
C LEU A 176 3.31 -10.02 3.54
N SER A 177 3.93 -10.27 2.39
CA SER A 177 4.69 -11.51 2.14
C SER A 177 5.79 -11.71 3.18
N GLY A 178 5.76 -12.84 3.89
CA GLY A 178 6.74 -13.19 4.92
C GLY A 178 6.64 -12.40 6.23
N ALA A 179 5.72 -11.42 6.34
CA ALA A 179 5.55 -10.58 7.52
C ALA A 179 5.11 -11.41 8.73
N ASN A 180 5.69 -11.16 9.90
CA ASN A 180 5.43 -11.94 11.10
C ASN A 180 4.48 -11.23 12.07
N PHE A 181 3.21 -11.67 12.12
CA PHE A 181 2.18 -11.13 13.01
C PHE A 181 2.09 -11.87 14.35
N ALA A 182 3.11 -12.62 14.75
CA ALA A 182 3.04 -13.43 15.97
C ALA A 182 2.65 -12.59 17.20
N ASN A 183 1.56 -12.97 17.89
CA ASN A 183 1.01 -12.27 19.05
C ASN A 183 0.62 -10.80 18.83
N ALA A 184 0.54 -10.33 17.57
CA ALA A 184 0.05 -9.00 17.27
C ALA A 184 -1.40 -8.83 17.76
N ARG A 185 -1.77 -7.59 18.10
CA ARG A 185 -3.09 -7.23 18.60
C ARG A 185 -3.85 -6.48 17.51
N VAL A 186 -5.05 -6.94 17.17
CA VAL A 186 -5.89 -6.33 16.13
C VAL A 186 -7.28 -6.05 16.67
N ALA A 187 -7.85 -4.93 16.24
CA ALA A 187 -9.25 -4.59 16.42
C ALA A 187 -9.55 -3.37 15.54
N ARG A 188 -10.66 -3.38 14.81
CA ARG A 188 -11.00 -2.36 13.80
C ARG A 188 -9.91 -2.18 12.73
N THR A 189 -9.04 -3.17 12.57
CA THR A 189 -7.99 -3.17 11.55
C THR A 189 -8.60 -3.52 10.20
N ILE A 190 -8.16 -2.87 9.12
CA ILE A 190 -8.66 -3.12 7.77
C ILE A 190 -7.64 -3.94 7.00
N PHE A 191 -7.96 -5.21 6.74
CA PHE A 191 -7.25 -6.08 5.80
C PHE A 191 -8.02 -6.06 4.47
N GLY A 192 -7.69 -5.09 3.63
CA GLY A 192 -8.27 -4.94 2.29
C GLY A 192 -7.19 -5.06 1.23
N ASP A 193 -7.51 -5.68 0.11
CA ASP A 193 -6.64 -5.92 -1.03
C ASP A 193 -5.25 -6.53 -0.71
N VAL A 194 -5.15 -7.30 0.38
CA VAL A 194 -3.88 -7.93 0.81
C VAL A 194 -3.83 -9.42 0.51
N ASP A 195 -2.62 -9.96 0.37
CA ASP A 195 -2.37 -11.41 0.31
C ASP A 195 -1.79 -11.89 1.65
N LEU A 196 -2.53 -12.77 2.32
CA LEU A 196 -2.19 -13.30 3.64
C LEU A 196 -1.52 -14.68 3.60
N ARG A 197 -1.34 -15.28 2.42
CA ARG A 197 -0.82 -16.68 2.30
C ARG A 197 0.56 -16.87 2.89
N GLU A 198 1.42 -15.87 2.74
CA GLU A 198 2.81 -15.92 3.20
C GLU A 198 3.02 -15.15 4.51
N ALA A 199 1.97 -14.53 5.06
CA ALA A 199 2.02 -13.90 6.37
C ALA A 199 2.10 -14.98 7.47
N LYS A 200 2.96 -14.75 8.45
CA LYS A 200 3.26 -15.72 9.51
C LYS A 200 2.55 -15.31 10.80
N GLY A 201 2.19 -16.31 11.61
CA GLY A 201 1.67 -16.08 12.96
C GLY A 201 0.22 -15.59 13.02
N LEU A 202 -0.53 -15.65 11.92
CA LEU A 202 -1.93 -15.23 11.84
C LEU A 202 -2.82 -15.94 12.88
N GLU A 203 -2.54 -17.20 13.19
CA GLU A 203 -3.28 -18.00 14.18
C GLU A 203 -3.07 -17.54 15.62
N SER A 204 -1.97 -16.82 15.88
CA SER A 204 -1.61 -16.30 17.21
C SER A 204 -2.00 -14.85 17.42
N ILE A 205 -2.60 -14.21 16.41
CA ILE A 205 -3.09 -12.84 16.52
C ILE A 205 -4.15 -12.78 17.62
N LYS A 206 -4.03 -11.76 18.47
CA LYS A 206 -4.99 -11.46 19.53
C LYS A 206 -6.03 -10.49 18.99
N HIS A 207 -7.24 -10.98 18.82
CA HIS A 207 -8.37 -10.17 18.37
C HIS A 207 -9.05 -9.52 19.57
N GLU A 208 -8.92 -8.20 19.70
CA GLU A 208 -9.53 -7.39 20.77
C GLU A 208 -10.86 -6.76 20.33
N GLY A 209 -11.28 -7.06 19.11
CA GLY A 209 -12.51 -6.61 18.48
C GLY A 209 -12.56 -7.08 17.02
N PRO A 210 -13.69 -6.85 16.33
CA PRO A 210 -13.83 -7.24 14.94
C PRO A 210 -12.89 -6.43 14.04
N SER A 211 -12.44 -7.04 12.96
CA SER A 211 -11.60 -6.42 11.93
C SER A 211 -12.25 -6.61 10.56
N THR A 212 -11.98 -5.70 9.63
CA THR A 212 -12.54 -5.78 8.27
C THR A 212 -11.63 -6.66 7.42
N ILE A 213 -12.20 -7.66 6.76
CA ILE A 213 -11.51 -8.48 5.77
C ILE A 213 -12.26 -8.31 4.45
N GLY A 214 -11.60 -7.75 3.45
CA GLY A 214 -12.17 -7.55 2.13
C GLY A 214 -12.43 -8.87 1.39
N ILE A 215 -13.43 -8.88 0.50
CA ILE A 215 -13.63 -10.03 -0.40
C ILE A 215 -12.42 -10.20 -1.31
N ASP A 216 -11.87 -9.10 -1.79
CA ASP A 216 -10.57 -8.99 -2.47
C ASP A 216 -9.45 -9.73 -1.74
N THR A 217 -9.33 -9.58 -0.41
CA THR A 217 -8.32 -10.22 0.43
C THR A 217 -8.53 -11.73 0.49
N LEU A 218 -9.77 -12.18 0.65
CA LEU A 218 -10.13 -13.60 0.56
C LEU A 218 -9.71 -14.20 -0.79
N MET A 219 -9.94 -13.45 -1.88
CA MET A 219 -9.60 -13.89 -3.24
C MET A 219 -8.09 -13.89 -3.49
N ARG A 220 -7.38 -12.82 -3.14
CA ARG A 220 -5.91 -12.71 -3.29
C ARG A 220 -5.19 -13.77 -2.49
N SER A 221 -5.69 -14.04 -1.29
CA SER A 221 -5.17 -15.10 -0.42
C SER A 221 -5.61 -16.51 -0.85
N LYS A 222 -6.33 -16.66 -1.96
CA LYS A 222 -6.85 -17.93 -2.47
C LYS A 222 -7.61 -18.75 -1.41
N GLY A 223 -8.31 -18.07 -0.51
CA GLY A 223 -9.04 -18.69 0.61
C GLY A 223 -8.14 -19.39 1.63
N ASP A 224 -6.81 -19.35 1.45
CA ASP A 224 -5.81 -19.91 2.34
C ASP A 224 -5.49 -18.90 3.43
N ILE A 225 -6.50 -18.66 4.26
CA ILE A 225 -6.46 -17.81 5.46
C ILE A 225 -6.88 -18.70 6.64
N PRO A 226 -6.13 -18.70 7.76
CA PRO A 226 -6.48 -19.51 8.91
C PRO A 226 -7.89 -19.20 9.44
N ALA A 227 -8.68 -20.26 9.68
CA ALA A 227 -10.05 -20.10 10.18
C ALA A 227 -10.10 -19.40 11.55
N SER A 228 -9.09 -19.59 12.40
CA SER A 228 -8.97 -18.89 13.69
C SER A 228 -8.89 -17.38 13.52
N PHE A 229 -8.13 -16.90 12.54
CA PHE A 229 -8.02 -15.49 12.21
C PHE A 229 -9.36 -14.92 11.70
N LEU A 230 -10.02 -15.62 10.76
CA LEU A 230 -11.33 -15.21 10.25
C LEU A 230 -12.38 -15.13 11.37
N LYS A 231 -12.44 -16.13 12.25
CA LYS A 231 -13.33 -16.14 13.42
C LYS A 231 -13.03 -14.99 14.36
N GLY A 232 -11.74 -14.77 14.68
CA GLY A 232 -11.30 -13.68 15.54
C GLY A 232 -11.66 -12.31 14.97
N ALA A 233 -11.64 -12.16 13.64
CA ALA A 233 -12.09 -10.94 12.96
C ALA A 233 -13.62 -10.76 12.96
N GLY A 234 -14.40 -11.78 13.36
CA GLY A 234 -15.86 -11.74 13.46
C GLY A 234 -16.61 -12.45 12.33
N VAL A 235 -15.93 -13.23 11.48
CA VAL A 235 -16.58 -14.02 10.41
C VAL A 235 -17.22 -15.27 11.00
N SER A 236 -18.48 -15.55 10.62
CA SER A 236 -19.20 -16.74 11.11
C SER A 236 -18.67 -18.03 10.49
N ASP A 237 -18.92 -19.16 11.16
CA ASP A 237 -18.50 -20.48 10.67
C ASP A 237 -19.11 -20.84 9.31
N GLU A 238 -20.38 -20.47 9.08
CA GLU A 238 -21.07 -20.71 7.81
C GLU A 238 -20.42 -19.93 6.66
N LEU A 239 -20.01 -18.68 6.91
CA LEU A 239 -19.32 -17.86 5.91
C LEU A 239 -17.91 -18.38 5.63
N ILE A 240 -17.20 -18.90 6.63
CA ILE A 240 -15.88 -19.52 6.44
C ILE A 240 -16.00 -20.79 5.59
N GLU A 241 -16.99 -21.63 5.86
CA GLU A 241 -17.25 -22.85 5.08
C GLU A 241 -17.63 -22.50 3.63
N TYR A 242 -18.52 -21.53 3.44
CA TYR A 242 -18.90 -21.05 2.12
C TYR A 242 -17.72 -20.44 1.36
N ALA A 243 -16.88 -19.64 2.01
CA ALA A 243 -15.68 -19.05 1.40
C ALA A 243 -14.74 -20.12 0.85
N LYS A 244 -14.49 -21.20 1.59
CA LYS A 244 -13.67 -22.33 1.09
C LYS A 244 -14.25 -22.94 -0.19
N SER A 245 -15.57 -23.05 -0.29
CA SER A 245 -16.25 -23.57 -1.50
C SER A 245 -16.14 -22.63 -2.70
N LEU A 246 -16.05 -21.32 -2.46
CA LEU A 246 -15.90 -20.31 -3.51
C LEU A 246 -14.48 -20.31 -4.08
N VAL A 247 -13.46 -20.41 -3.24
CA VAL A 247 -12.06 -20.29 -3.68
C VAL A 247 -11.48 -21.60 -4.22
N GLY A 248 -12.12 -22.74 -3.93
CA GLY A 248 -11.80 -24.03 -4.55
C GLY A 248 -12.22 -24.16 -6.01
N ARG A 249 -13.02 -23.23 -6.54
CA ARG A 249 -13.25 -23.13 -7.99
C ARG A 249 -12.05 -22.39 -8.59
N ALA A 250 -11.43 -22.97 -9.60
CA ALA A 250 -10.44 -22.31 -10.45
C ALA A 250 -11.10 -21.19 -11.26
N ILE A 251 -11.64 -20.19 -10.57
CA ILE A 251 -12.05 -18.96 -11.20
C ILE A 251 -10.80 -18.09 -11.07
N GLU A 252 -10.02 -18.06 -12.15
CA GLU A 252 -8.97 -17.07 -12.29
C GLU A 252 -9.70 -15.73 -12.49
N TYR A 253 -9.97 -15.02 -11.39
CA TYR A 253 -10.69 -13.76 -11.42
C TYR A 253 -9.75 -12.66 -11.92
N TYR A 254 -9.88 -12.32 -13.19
CA TYR A 254 -9.20 -11.15 -13.73
C TYR A 254 -10.02 -9.90 -13.40
N THR A 255 -9.35 -8.91 -12.81
CA THR A 255 -9.87 -7.55 -12.76
C THR A 255 -9.43 -6.80 -13.99
N CYS A 256 -10.33 -6.09 -14.67
CA CYS A 256 -9.95 -5.15 -15.71
C CYS A 256 -10.67 -3.81 -15.56
N PHE A 257 -9.98 -2.74 -15.93
CA PHE A 257 -10.58 -1.41 -16.06
C PHE A 257 -10.74 -1.05 -17.52
N ILE A 258 -11.91 -0.56 -17.89
CA ILE A 258 -12.21 -0.16 -19.27
C ILE A 258 -11.99 1.34 -19.37
N SER A 259 -10.92 1.73 -20.07
CA SER A 259 -10.62 3.11 -20.44
C SER A 259 -11.21 3.40 -21.81
N TYR A 260 -12.06 4.42 -21.93
CA TYR A 260 -12.81 4.71 -23.15
C TYR A 260 -13.31 6.15 -23.15
N SER A 261 -13.55 6.72 -24.34
CA SER A 261 -14.24 8.01 -24.43
C SER A 261 -15.74 7.86 -24.14
N SER A 262 -16.35 8.83 -23.46
CA SER A 262 -17.80 8.88 -23.25
C SER A 262 -18.66 8.68 -24.52
N GLN A 263 -18.13 9.01 -25.71
CA GLN A 263 -18.82 8.76 -26.99
C GLN A 263 -18.93 7.28 -27.37
N ASP A 264 -18.06 6.42 -26.83
CA ASP A 264 -18.04 4.98 -27.08
C ASP A 264 -18.88 4.18 -26.06
N HIS A 265 -19.64 4.87 -25.20
CA HIS A 265 -20.39 4.27 -24.10
C HIS A 265 -21.33 3.13 -24.53
N ALA A 266 -21.96 3.22 -25.71
CA ALA A 266 -22.86 2.17 -26.19
C ALA A 266 -22.15 0.83 -26.43
N PHE A 267 -20.95 0.87 -27.02
CA PHE A 267 -20.11 -0.31 -27.21
C PHE A 267 -19.61 -0.84 -25.86
N VAL A 268 -19.10 0.07 -25.03
CA VAL A 268 -18.47 -0.27 -23.74
C VAL A 268 -19.48 -0.85 -22.75
N LYS A 269 -20.72 -0.34 -22.73
CA LYS A 269 -21.80 -0.91 -21.91
C LYS A 269 -22.11 -2.36 -22.29
N ARG A 270 -22.11 -2.69 -23.59
CA ARG A 270 -22.30 -4.06 -24.06
C ARG A 270 -21.12 -4.94 -23.65
N LEU A 271 -19.90 -4.49 -23.93
CA LEU A 271 -18.68 -5.21 -23.58
C LEU A 271 -18.56 -5.47 -22.08
N HIS A 272 -18.88 -4.49 -21.25
CA HIS A 272 -18.91 -4.60 -19.80
C HIS A 272 -19.91 -5.67 -19.33
N ALA A 273 -21.14 -5.67 -19.85
CA ALA A 273 -22.14 -6.67 -19.50
C ALA A 273 -21.71 -8.09 -19.90
N ASP A 274 -21.15 -8.25 -21.11
CA ASP A 274 -20.71 -9.55 -21.60
C ASP A 274 -19.48 -10.06 -20.81
N LEU A 275 -18.54 -9.19 -20.44
CA LEU A 275 -17.42 -9.51 -19.55
C LEU A 275 -17.91 -9.97 -18.16
N GLN A 276 -18.87 -9.27 -17.56
CA GLN A 276 -19.44 -9.64 -16.26
C GLN A 276 -20.16 -11.00 -16.31
N ASN A 277 -20.88 -11.29 -17.40
CA ASN A 277 -21.54 -12.58 -17.59
C ASN A 277 -20.55 -13.75 -17.68
N GLU A 278 -19.36 -13.50 -18.22
CA GLU A 278 -18.24 -14.46 -18.26
C GLU A 278 -17.41 -14.48 -16.96
N GLY A 279 -17.84 -13.74 -15.92
CA GLY A 279 -17.18 -13.73 -14.61
C GLY A 279 -15.94 -12.82 -14.51
N VAL A 280 -15.66 -12.00 -15.53
CA VAL A 280 -14.59 -11.00 -15.47
C VAL A 280 -15.05 -9.82 -14.61
N ARG A 281 -14.25 -9.46 -13.60
CA ARG A 281 -14.55 -8.29 -12.77
C ARG A 281 -14.09 -7.03 -13.47
N CYS A 282 -15.03 -6.30 -14.07
CA CYS A 282 -14.71 -5.09 -14.83
C CYS A 282 -15.41 -3.84 -14.31
N TRP A 283 -14.69 -2.73 -14.34
CA TRP A 283 -15.16 -1.40 -13.96
C TRP A 283 -14.76 -0.38 -15.03
N PHE A 284 -15.37 0.81 -14.98
CA PHE A 284 -15.01 1.91 -15.87
C PHE A 284 -13.87 2.73 -15.26
N ALA A 285 -12.94 3.19 -16.10
CA ALA A 285 -11.99 4.22 -15.70
C ALA A 285 -12.74 5.45 -15.15
N PRO A 286 -12.23 6.10 -14.10
CA PRO A 286 -12.94 7.14 -13.36
C PRO A 286 -13.04 8.49 -14.10
N GLU A 287 -13.25 8.50 -15.43
CA GLU A 287 -13.46 9.72 -16.23
C GLU A 287 -14.62 10.60 -15.71
N ASP A 288 -15.47 10.10 -14.80
CA ASP A 288 -16.56 10.82 -14.12
C ASP A 288 -16.27 11.15 -12.63
N MET A 289 -15.10 11.70 -12.29
CA MET A 289 -14.94 12.38 -11.00
C MET A 289 -15.84 13.64 -10.96
N LYS A 290 -16.67 13.76 -9.93
CA LYS A 290 -17.67 14.82 -9.83
C LYS A 290 -17.01 16.18 -9.61
N ILE A 291 -17.69 17.24 -10.07
CA ILE A 291 -17.36 18.62 -9.72
C ILE A 291 -17.28 18.74 -8.19
N GLY A 292 -16.08 18.98 -7.67
CA GLY A 292 -15.81 19.09 -6.22
C GLY A 292 -14.87 18.02 -5.65
N ASP A 293 -14.49 17.01 -6.42
CA ASP A 293 -13.53 16.01 -5.96
C ASP A 293 -12.11 16.60 -5.86
N LYS A 294 -11.36 16.24 -4.80
CA LYS A 294 -10.01 16.75 -4.56
C LYS A 294 -9.03 16.26 -5.64
N ILE A 295 -8.69 17.17 -6.55
CA ILE A 295 -7.89 17.03 -7.79
C ILE A 295 -6.48 16.39 -7.64
N ARG A 296 -5.99 16.02 -6.45
CA ARG A 296 -4.58 15.64 -6.25
C ARG A 296 -4.27 14.33 -5.52
N ARG A 297 -5.26 13.54 -5.08
CA ARG A 297 -4.99 12.21 -4.47
C ARG A 297 -5.45 11.02 -5.30
N SER A 298 -6.49 11.17 -6.11
CA SER A 298 -7.11 10.05 -6.81
C SER A 298 -6.54 9.73 -8.19
N ILE A 299 -5.71 10.60 -8.77
CA ILE A 299 -5.17 10.44 -10.13
C ILE A 299 -4.14 9.29 -10.15
N ASP A 300 -3.28 9.20 -9.13
CA ASP A 300 -2.29 8.14 -9.01
C ASP A 300 -2.86 6.83 -8.45
N GLU A 301 -3.83 6.89 -7.54
CA GLU A 301 -4.36 5.72 -6.83
C GLU A 301 -5.19 4.81 -7.75
N SER A 302 -5.96 5.39 -8.68
CA SER A 302 -6.96 4.64 -9.45
C SER A 302 -6.39 3.76 -10.55
N ILE A 303 -5.14 3.94 -10.99
CA ILE A 303 -4.54 3.10 -12.05
C ILE A 303 -3.58 2.07 -11.44
N ARG A 304 -3.04 2.36 -10.25
CA ARG A 304 -2.13 1.46 -9.52
C ARG A 304 -2.84 0.20 -9.00
N LEU A 305 -4.12 0.32 -8.62
CA LEU A 305 -4.93 -0.73 -8.00
C LEU A 305 -5.27 -1.93 -8.90
N TYR A 306 -5.16 -1.84 -10.24
CA TYR A 306 -5.78 -2.85 -11.11
C TYR A 306 -4.79 -3.70 -11.91
N ASP A 307 -5.13 -4.98 -12.07
CA ASP A 307 -4.28 -5.96 -12.74
C ASP A 307 -4.16 -5.73 -14.25
N LYS A 308 -5.21 -5.20 -14.90
CA LYS A 308 -5.30 -5.04 -16.36
C LYS A 308 -6.07 -3.77 -16.75
N LEU A 309 -5.57 -3.07 -17.77
CA LEU A 309 -6.22 -1.93 -18.43
C LEU A 309 -6.68 -2.34 -19.84
N LEU A 310 -8.00 -2.39 -20.04
CA LEU A 310 -8.65 -2.59 -21.33
C LEU A 310 -8.89 -1.23 -22.00
N LEU A 311 -8.06 -0.88 -22.96
CA LEU A 311 -8.08 0.42 -23.63
C LEU A 311 -8.95 0.37 -24.88
N VAL A 312 -9.98 1.20 -24.96
CA VAL A 312 -10.87 1.33 -26.12
C VAL A 312 -10.40 2.50 -26.99
N LEU A 313 -9.81 2.16 -28.13
CA LEU A 313 -9.29 3.08 -29.13
C LEU A 313 -10.37 3.44 -30.15
N SER A 314 -10.65 4.73 -30.23
CA SER A 314 -11.56 5.36 -31.20
C SER A 314 -10.99 6.70 -31.65
N GLU A 315 -11.59 7.31 -32.67
CA GLU A 315 -11.32 8.70 -33.05
C GLU A 315 -11.47 9.70 -31.89
N TYR A 316 -12.20 9.34 -30.84
CA TYR A 316 -12.45 10.17 -29.67
C TYR A 316 -11.43 9.95 -28.54
N SER A 317 -11.01 8.71 -28.29
CA SER A 317 -10.12 8.40 -27.16
C SER A 317 -8.65 8.71 -27.44
N ILE A 318 -8.22 8.64 -28.69
CA ILE A 318 -6.83 8.89 -29.10
C ILE A 318 -6.34 10.32 -28.85
N PHE A 319 -7.26 11.28 -28.75
CA PHE A 319 -6.95 12.67 -28.42
C PHE A 319 -7.20 13.03 -26.95
N SER A 320 -7.60 12.06 -26.12
CA SER A 320 -7.84 12.29 -24.70
C SER A 320 -6.53 12.29 -23.93
N GLN A 321 -6.19 13.43 -23.30
CA GLN A 321 -5.04 13.54 -22.39
C GLN A 321 -5.17 12.60 -21.19
N TRP A 322 -6.40 12.28 -20.79
CA TRP A 322 -6.65 11.31 -19.73
C TRP A 322 -6.20 9.91 -20.17
N VAL A 323 -6.66 9.48 -21.35
CA VAL A 323 -6.31 8.16 -21.91
C VAL A 323 -4.80 8.05 -22.15
N GLU A 324 -4.15 9.11 -22.63
CA GLU A 324 -2.69 9.20 -22.75
C GLU A 324 -2.00 8.89 -21.41
N HIS A 325 -2.43 9.56 -20.34
CA HIS A 325 -1.88 9.34 -19.00
C HIS A 325 -2.11 7.90 -18.50
N GLU A 326 -3.28 7.31 -18.76
CA GLU A 326 -3.55 5.91 -18.37
C GLU A 326 -2.65 4.90 -19.07
N VAL A 327 -2.36 5.15 -20.35
CA VAL A 327 -1.42 4.32 -21.14
C VAL A 327 -0.01 4.44 -20.59
N GLU A 328 0.48 5.64 -20.31
CA GLU A 328 1.81 5.86 -19.74
C GLU A 328 1.99 5.13 -18.40
N MET A 329 0.98 5.20 -17.53
CA MET A 329 0.97 4.51 -16.23
C MET A 329 0.95 3.00 -16.38
N ALA A 330 0.12 2.46 -17.29
CA ALA A 330 0.09 1.03 -17.57
C ALA A 330 1.45 0.53 -18.08
N LEU A 331 2.06 1.23 -19.04
CA LEU A 331 3.38 0.88 -19.57
C LEU A 331 4.48 0.96 -18.51
N ALA A 332 4.42 1.94 -17.60
CA ALA A 332 5.34 2.03 -16.47
C ALA A 332 5.21 0.82 -15.51
N LYS A 333 3.97 0.39 -15.23
CA LYS A 333 3.71 -0.80 -14.40
C LYS A 333 4.24 -2.08 -15.03
N GLU A 334 4.09 -2.26 -16.35
CA GLU A 334 4.62 -3.43 -17.06
C GLU A 334 6.15 -3.51 -16.98
N ARG A 335 6.85 -2.36 -17.10
CA ARG A 335 8.31 -2.28 -16.95
C ARG A 335 8.79 -2.78 -15.59
N ASN A 336 8.01 -2.53 -14.54
CA ASN A 336 8.37 -2.89 -13.16
C ASN A 336 7.99 -4.33 -12.81
N THR A 337 6.86 -4.84 -13.34
CA THR A 337 6.25 -6.11 -12.91
C THR A 337 6.52 -7.30 -13.84
N LYS A 338 6.96 -7.05 -15.09
CA LYS A 338 7.09 -8.06 -16.16
C LYS A 338 5.78 -8.80 -16.52
N HIS A 339 4.63 -8.29 -16.07
CA HIS A 339 3.31 -8.80 -16.43
C HIS A 339 2.66 -7.87 -17.45
N THR A 340 1.86 -8.42 -18.38
CA THR A 340 1.07 -7.64 -19.32
C THR A 340 -0.13 -7.03 -18.61
N VAL A 341 -0.21 -5.70 -18.63
CA VAL A 341 -1.26 -4.87 -18.04
C VAL A 341 -2.12 -4.25 -19.14
N LEU A 342 -1.54 -3.81 -20.27
CA LEU A 342 -2.25 -3.05 -21.30
C LEU A 342 -2.84 -3.95 -22.40
N PHE A 343 -4.17 -3.89 -22.57
CA PHE A 343 -4.95 -4.64 -23.57
C PHE A 343 -5.71 -3.67 -24.48
N PRO A 344 -5.15 -3.23 -25.61
CA PRO A 344 -5.81 -2.30 -26.52
C PRO A 344 -6.80 -3.01 -27.45
N ILE A 345 -7.98 -2.42 -27.61
CA ILE A 345 -9.01 -2.79 -28.60
C ILE A 345 -9.44 -1.55 -29.38
N ARG A 346 -9.81 -1.70 -30.65
CA ARG A 346 -10.27 -0.59 -31.50
C ARG A 346 -11.71 -0.76 -31.92
N VAL A 347 -12.47 0.33 -31.92
CA VAL A 347 -13.85 0.37 -32.44
C VAL A 347 -13.97 1.05 -33.80
N ASP A 348 -12.88 1.65 -34.28
CA ASP A 348 -12.75 2.22 -35.62
C ASP A 348 -11.30 2.04 -36.15
N ASN A 349 -10.95 2.74 -37.23
CA ASN A 349 -9.62 2.71 -37.85
C ASN A 349 -8.80 3.99 -37.61
N ALA A 350 -9.25 4.92 -36.75
CA ALA A 350 -8.59 6.21 -36.58
C ALA A 350 -7.13 6.05 -36.16
N ILE A 351 -6.87 5.14 -35.21
CA ILE A 351 -5.54 4.79 -34.73
C ILE A 351 -4.58 4.29 -35.84
N LEU A 352 -5.11 3.66 -36.89
CA LEU A 352 -4.30 3.08 -37.98
C LEU A 352 -3.95 4.09 -39.08
N VAL A 353 -4.69 5.20 -39.16
CA VAL A 353 -4.57 6.21 -40.23
C VAL A 353 -3.81 7.46 -39.77
N MET A 354 -3.56 7.60 -38.46
CA MET A 354 -2.85 8.74 -37.90
C MET A 354 -1.36 8.79 -38.25
N ASN A 355 -0.83 10.01 -38.26
CA ASN A 355 0.61 10.26 -38.33
C ASN A 355 1.29 9.60 -37.12
N GLN A 356 2.42 8.93 -37.37
CA GLN A 356 3.04 7.95 -36.46
C GLN A 356 3.84 8.58 -35.29
N ASP A 357 3.29 9.60 -34.62
CA ASP A 357 3.96 10.26 -33.48
C ASP A 357 3.13 10.15 -32.19
N GLY A 358 3.81 10.01 -31.05
CA GLY A 358 3.21 9.96 -29.71
C GLY A 358 2.80 8.56 -29.22
N TRP A 359 2.08 8.52 -28.10
CA TRP A 359 1.60 7.28 -27.47
C TRP A 359 0.75 6.37 -28.39
N PRO A 360 -0.09 6.89 -29.34
CA PRO A 360 -0.87 6.04 -30.23
C PRO A 360 0.04 5.18 -31.13
N ALA A 361 1.13 5.77 -31.61
CA ALA A 361 2.13 5.07 -32.40
C ALA A 361 2.85 4.01 -31.54
N GLU A 362 3.23 4.33 -30.31
CA GLU A 362 3.85 3.35 -29.40
C GLU A 362 2.95 2.13 -29.17
N VAL A 363 1.65 2.33 -28.92
CA VAL A 363 0.68 1.23 -28.76
C VAL A 363 0.60 0.38 -30.04
N CYS A 364 0.50 1.00 -31.22
CA CYS A 364 0.48 0.28 -32.49
C CYS A 364 1.75 -0.53 -32.78
N HIS A 365 2.93 -0.01 -32.42
CA HIS A 365 4.20 -0.70 -32.66
C HIS A 365 4.47 -1.81 -31.65
N THR A 366 3.95 -1.67 -30.42
CA THR A 366 4.29 -2.56 -29.31
C THR A 366 3.19 -3.56 -28.94
N ARG A 367 1.96 -3.36 -29.43
CA ARG A 367 0.80 -4.19 -29.05
C ARG A 367 0.01 -4.66 -30.27
N ASN A 368 -0.59 -5.83 -30.11
CA ASN A 368 -1.60 -6.34 -31.02
C ASN A 368 -2.98 -5.81 -30.58
N ILE A 369 -3.64 -5.03 -31.43
CA ILE A 369 -4.90 -4.35 -31.11
C ILE A 369 -6.10 -5.22 -31.51
N GLY A 370 -6.97 -5.53 -30.54
CA GLY A 370 -8.20 -6.29 -30.81
C GLY A 370 -9.19 -5.51 -31.68
N ASN A 371 -9.71 -6.10 -32.75
CA ASN A 371 -10.61 -5.41 -33.68
C ASN A 371 -12.09 -5.57 -33.31
N PHE A 372 -12.77 -4.48 -32.98
CA PHE A 372 -14.20 -4.40 -32.71
C PHE A 372 -14.95 -3.43 -33.65
N GLU A 373 -14.39 -3.08 -34.81
CA GLU A 373 -14.99 -2.15 -35.78
C GLU A 373 -16.43 -2.48 -36.17
N HIS A 374 -16.76 -3.77 -36.24
CA HIS A 374 -18.09 -4.26 -36.58
C HIS A 374 -18.86 -4.80 -35.37
N TRP A 375 -18.65 -4.23 -34.18
CA TRP A 375 -19.26 -4.69 -32.93
C TRP A 375 -20.79 -4.77 -32.95
N LYS A 376 -21.47 -4.00 -33.82
CA LYS A 376 -22.93 -4.09 -34.00
C LYS A 376 -23.38 -5.39 -34.66
N ASN A 377 -22.51 -6.06 -35.43
CA ASN A 377 -22.77 -7.38 -35.97
C ASN A 377 -22.46 -8.44 -34.88
N HIS A 378 -23.43 -9.32 -34.61
CA HIS A 378 -23.32 -10.30 -33.53
C HIS A 378 -22.13 -11.25 -33.69
N ASP A 379 -21.96 -11.86 -34.86
CA ASP A 379 -20.92 -12.87 -35.10
C ASP A 379 -19.52 -12.27 -35.07
N HIS A 380 -19.35 -11.10 -35.68
CA HIS A 380 -18.07 -10.38 -35.63
C HIS A 380 -17.72 -9.98 -34.20
N TYR A 381 -18.68 -9.46 -33.44
CA TYR A 381 -18.48 -9.12 -32.03
C TYR A 381 -18.09 -10.34 -31.21
N GLN A 382 -18.83 -11.45 -31.31
CA GLN A 382 -18.58 -12.65 -30.50
C GLN A 382 -17.20 -13.25 -30.80
N ASN A 383 -16.78 -13.27 -32.06
CA ASN A 383 -15.43 -13.74 -32.42
C ASN A 383 -14.32 -12.88 -31.78
N SER A 384 -14.46 -11.55 -31.84
CA SER A 384 -13.50 -10.64 -31.21
C SER A 384 -13.55 -10.71 -29.68
N PHE A 385 -14.75 -10.84 -29.11
CA PHE A 385 -14.97 -10.98 -27.67
C PHE A 385 -14.33 -12.25 -27.11
N GLN A 386 -14.52 -13.40 -27.75
CA GLN A 386 -13.89 -14.67 -27.33
C GLN A 386 -12.37 -14.65 -27.45
N ARG A 387 -11.81 -13.89 -28.41
CA ARG A 387 -10.37 -13.63 -28.46
C ARG A 387 -9.92 -12.76 -27.29
N LEU A 388 -10.61 -11.65 -27.04
CA LEU A 388 -10.32 -10.77 -25.91
C LEU A 388 -10.39 -11.51 -24.57
N LEU A 389 -11.41 -12.35 -24.35
CA LEU A 389 -11.56 -13.13 -23.13
C LEU A 389 -10.37 -14.07 -22.91
N ARG A 390 -9.92 -14.76 -23.96
CA ARG A 390 -8.72 -15.61 -23.91
C ARG A 390 -7.46 -14.80 -23.59
N ASP A 391 -7.28 -13.62 -24.19
CA ASP A 391 -6.11 -12.77 -23.96
C ASP A 391 -6.12 -12.18 -22.54
N LEU A 392 -7.31 -11.81 -22.03
CA LEU A 392 -7.52 -11.43 -20.64
C LEU A 392 -7.31 -12.60 -19.67
N GLN A 393 -7.31 -13.86 -20.13
CA GLN A 393 -7.03 -15.02 -19.28
C GLN A 393 -5.58 -15.53 -19.40
N SER A 394 -4.93 -15.37 -20.56
CA SER A 394 -3.64 -15.98 -20.90
C SER A 394 -2.39 -15.30 -20.33
N GLY A 395 -2.52 -14.25 -19.50
CA GLY A 395 -1.39 -13.47 -18.93
C GLY A 395 -0.39 -14.22 -18.03
N LYS A 396 -0.43 -15.56 -17.97
CA LYS A 396 0.72 -16.37 -17.54
C LYS A 396 1.69 -16.41 -18.71
N THR A 397 2.85 -15.77 -18.56
CA THR A 397 4.02 -16.25 -19.30
C THR A 397 4.14 -17.74 -19.04
N SER A 398 4.03 -18.52 -20.11
CA SER A 398 4.40 -19.92 -20.16
C SER A 398 5.78 -20.06 -19.52
N LYS A 399 5.85 -20.66 -18.34
CA LYS A 399 7.10 -21.25 -17.87
C LYS A 399 7.46 -22.34 -18.87
N GLY A 400 8.53 -22.08 -19.62
CA GLY A 400 9.17 -23.07 -20.46
C GLY A 400 9.59 -24.29 -19.64
N GLU A 401 9.59 -25.39 -20.37
CA GLU A 401 10.07 -26.74 -20.04
C GLU A 401 11.42 -26.78 -19.32
#